data_AF-A0A932ZR49-F1
#
_entry.id   AF-A0A932ZR49-F1
#
_cell.length_a   1.000
_cell.length_b   1.000
_cell.length_c   1.000
_cell.angle_alpha   90.00
_cell.angle_beta   90.00
_cell.angle_gamma   90.00
#
_symmetry.space_group_name_H-M   'P 1'
#
loop_
_entity.id
_entity.type
_entity.pdbx_description
1 polymer ?
#
loop_
_entity_poly.entity_id
_entity_poly.type
_entity_poly.pdbx_seq_one_letter_code
_entity_poly.pdbx_strand_id
1 'polypeptide(L)' 'CMAPGVRQFDTLNHAAPYDGYGSKIGLDATAKLPGEGVVRPWPDPIRMSPEVVERVAARWASYGLSAPGGRSP' A
#
# COMPACT_ATOMS: atom_id res chain seq x y z
N CYS A 1 11.68 -29.12 -16.88
CA CYS A 1 11.41 -28.95 -15.43
C CYS A 1 11.60 -27.47 -15.13
N MET A 2 10.57 -26.72 -14.71
CA MET A 2 10.75 -25.29 -14.39
C MET A 2 11.46 -25.10 -13.05
N ALA A 3 12.18 -23.99 -12.89
CA ALA A 3 12.91 -23.67 -11.66
C ALA A 3 11.94 -23.46 -10.46
N PRO A 4 12.37 -23.77 -9.22
CA PRO A 4 11.55 -23.55 -8.03
C PRO A 4 11.07 -22.09 -7.93
N GLY A 5 9.78 -21.89 -7.65
CA GLY A 5 9.18 -20.56 -7.49
C GLY A 5 8.65 -19.90 -8.76
N VAL A 6 8.89 -20.49 -9.94
CA VAL A 6 8.28 -20.03 -11.19
C VAL A 6 6.82 -20.47 -11.26
N ARG A 7 5.91 -19.52 -11.45
CA ARG A 7 4.46 -19.74 -11.55
C ARG A 7 3.90 -18.96 -12.74
N GLN A 8 2.66 -19.26 -13.11
CA GLN A 8 1.93 -18.52 -14.14
C GLN A 8 1.93 -17.02 -13.83
N PHE A 9 2.23 -16.22 -14.83
CA PHE A 9 2.25 -14.77 -14.81
C PHE A 9 1.51 -14.23 -16.04
N ASP A 10 1.15 -12.96 -16.01
CA ASP A 10 0.57 -12.31 -17.18
C ASP A 10 1.55 -12.34 -18.37
N THR A 11 1.02 -12.66 -19.56
CA THR A 11 1.81 -12.76 -20.80
C THR A 11 2.28 -11.38 -21.28
N LEU A 12 1.60 -10.30 -20.90
CA LEU A 12 1.98 -8.93 -21.28
C LEU A 12 3.02 -8.31 -20.34
N ASN A 13 3.49 -9.04 -19.33
CA ASN A 13 4.50 -8.53 -18.42
C ASN A 13 5.92 -8.73 -18.95
N HIS A 14 6.49 -7.64 -19.47
CA HIS A 14 7.85 -7.59 -19.99
C HIS A 14 8.93 -7.73 -18.91
N ALA A 15 8.58 -7.56 -17.63
CA ALA A 15 9.49 -7.79 -16.52
C ALA A 15 9.56 -9.27 -16.10
N ALA A 16 8.75 -10.15 -16.70
CA ALA A 16 8.82 -11.57 -16.43
C ALA A 16 10.09 -12.17 -17.07
N PRO A 17 10.78 -13.10 -16.39
CA PRO A 17 11.95 -13.77 -16.96
C PRO A 17 11.57 -14.73 -18.10
N TYR A 18 10.31 -15.16 -18.19
CA TYR A 18 9.79 -16.07 -19.21
C TYR A 18 8.37 -15.65 -19.63
N ASP A 19 8.00 -15.91 -20.89
CA ASP A 19 6.66 -15.60 -21.40
C ASP A 19 5.59 -16.36 -20.61
N GLY A 20 4.69 -15.61 -19.97
CA GLY A 20 3.60 -16.18 -19.16
C GLY A 20 4.06 -16.84 -17.84
N TYR A 21 5.33 -16.71 -17.45
CA TYR A 21 5.86 -17.31 -16.23
C TYR A 21 6.85 -16.42 -15.48
N GLY A 22 6.69 -16.32 -14.17
CA GLY A 22 7.55 -15.52 -13.31
C GLY A 22 7.40 -15.86 -11.83
N SER A 23 8.08 -15.09 -10.98
CA SER A 23 7.97 -15.22 -9.53
C SER A 23 6.87 -14.29 -8.98
N LYS A 24 6.53 -14.50 -7.70
CA LYS A 24 5.63 -13.62 -6.94
C LYS A 24 6.30 -13.30 -5.61
N ILE A 25 6.14 -12.05 -5.15
CA ILE A 25 6.66 -11.59 -3.86
C ILE A 25 5.46 -11.34 -2.95
N GLY A 26 5.47 -11.95 -1.75
CA GLY A 26 4.53 -11.65 -0.68
C GLY A 26 5.21 -10.72 0.32
N LEU A 27 4.65 -9.52 0.51
CA LEU A 27 5.09 -8.57 1.52
C LEU A 27 4.02 -8.51 2.62
N ASP A 28 4.40 -8.84 3.85
CA ASP A 28 3.50 -8.72 5.01
C ASP A 28 3.79 -7.40 5.74
N ALA A 29 3.03 -6.36 5.36
CA ALA A 29 3.12 -5.01 5.89
C ALA A 29 2.23 -4.76 7.13
N THR A 30 1.76 -5.82 7.79
CA THR A 30 0.99 -5.70 9.04
C THR A 30 1.90 -5.38 10.23
N ALA A 31 1.33 -4.69 11.23
CA ALA A 31 1.97 -4.59 12.53
C ALA A 31 2.08 -5.99 13.14
N LYS A 32 3.28 -6.34 13.58
CA LYS A 32 3.58 -7.71 14.02
C LYS A 32 2.98 -8.00 15.40
N LEU A 33 2.36 -9.17 15.53
CA LEU A 33 1.75 -9.62 16.77
C LEU A 33 2.81 -10.20 17.74
N PRO A 34 2.53 -10.23 19.05
CA PRO A 34 3.35 -10.98 20.00
C PRO A 34 3.43 -12.46 19.59
N GLY A 35 4.63 -12.94 19.27
CA GLY A 35 4.88 -14.33 18.86
C GLY A 35 5.28 -14.53 17.40
N GLU A 36 5.22 -13.49 16.55
CA GLU A 36 5.68 -13.57 15.15
C GLU A 36 7.21 -13.50 14.98
N GLY A 37 7.96 -13.48 16.09
CA GLY A 37 9.43 -13.50 16.12
C GLY A 37 10.04 -12.40 17.00
N VAL A 38 11.36 -12.18 16.84
CA VAL A 38 12.05 -11.05 17.49
C VAL A 38 11.72 -9.78 16.71
N VAL A 39 10.66 -9.11 17.14
CA VAL A 39 10.22 -7.84 16.56
C VAL A 39 10.45 -6.72 17.56
N ARG A 40 11.08 -5.64 17.09
CA ARG A 40 11.10 -4.36 17.80
C ARG A 40 9.66 -3.92 18.09
N PRO A 41 9.40 -3.20 19.20
CA PRO A 41 8.09 -2.61 19.44
C PRO A 41 7.63 -1.79 18.22
N TRP A 42 6.42 -2.07 17.76
CA TRP A 42 5.82 -1.32 16.66
C TRP A 42 5.42 0.07 17.17
N PRO A 43 5.77 1.16 16.47
CA PRO A 43 5.39 2.49 16.90
C PRO A 43 3.89 2.73 16.71
N ASP A 44 3.31 3.57 17.56
CA ASP A 44 1.91 3.97 17.38
C ASP A 44 1.72 4.79 16.10
N PRO A 45 0.65 4.55 15.33
CA PRO A 45 0.33 5.37 14.18
C PRO A 45 0.09 6.82 14.59
N ILE A 46 0.72 7.75 13.87
CA ILE A 46 0.44 9.18 14.02
C ILE A 46 -0.99 9.45 13.56
N ARG A 47 -1.79 10.06 14.44
CA ARG A 47 -3.17 10.49 14.14
C ARG A 47 -3.30 11.99 14.37
N MET A 48 -3.95 12.66 13.43
CA MET A 48 -4.34 14.07 13.59
C MET A 48 -5.54 14.15 14.52
N SER A 49 -5.66 15.25 15.26
CA SER A 49 -6.84 15.48 16.09
C SER A 49 -8.08 15.73 15.21
N PRO A 50 -9.28 15.28 15.62
CA PRO A 50 -10.51 15.45 14.83
C PRO A 50 -10.77 16.92 14.47
N GLU A 51 -10.51 17.84 15.40
CA GLU A 51 -10.76 19.28 15.22
C GLU A 51 -9.86 19.87 14.14
N VAL A 52 -8.61 19.40 14.05
CA VAL A 52 -7.68 19.85 13.00
C VAL A 52 -8.13 19.30 11.64
N VAL A 53 -8.56 18.04 11.59
CA VAL A 53 -9.08 17.43 10.36
C VAL A 53 -10.30 18.19 9.84
N GLU A 54 -11.29 18.44 10.71
CA GLU A 54 -12.50 19.19 10.37
C GLU A 54 -12.20 20.61 9.89
N ARG A 55 -11.32 21.32 10.62
CA ARG A 55 -10.92 22.69 10.26
C ARG A 55 -10.28 22.75 8.87
N VAL A 56 -9.41 21.80 8.56
CA VAL A 56 -8.73 21.75 7.25
C VAL A 56 -9.72 21.35 6.16
N ALA A 57 -10.58 20.37 6.41
CA ALA A 57 -11.61 19.93 5.47
C ALA A 57 -12.58 21.08 5.10
N ALA A 58 -13.03 21.88 6.07
CA ALA A 58 -13.91 23.02 5.83
C ALA A 58 -13.26 24.13 4.99
N ARG A 59 -11.93 24.26 5.06
CA ARG A 59 -11.17 25.32 4.36
C ARG A 59 -10.58 24.88 3.03
N TRP A 60 -10.79 23.63 2.63
CA TRP A 60 -10.15 23.06 1.44
C TRP A 60 -10.39 23.91 0.17
N ALA A 61 -11.63 24.38 -0.03
CA ALA A 61 -11.99 25.27 -1.13
C ALA A 61 -11.30 26.65 -1.07
N SER A 62 -11.08 27.20 0.13
CA SER A 62 -10.36 28.47 0.30
C SER A 62 -8.88 28.39 -0.09
N TYR A 63 -8.33 27.18 -0.12
CA TYR A 63 -6.96 26.92 -0.57
C TYR A 63 -6.87 26.64 -2.08
N GLY A 64 -7.98 26.75 -2.82
CA GLY A 64 -8.02 26.43 -4.25
C GLY A 64 -7.91 24.94 -4.56
N LEU A 65 -8.20 24.08 -3.59
CA LEU A 65 -8.14 22.63 -3.74
C LEU A 65 -9.56 22.04 -3.85
N SER A 66 -9.75 21.03 -4.70
CA SER A 66 -11.01 20.24 -4.70
C SER A 66 -11.02 19.32 -3.49
N ALA A 67 -12.19 19.15 -2.86
CA ALA A 67 -12.34 18.29 -1.69
C ALA A 67 -11.66 16.92 -1.89
N PRO A 68 -10.97 16.37 -0.88
CA PRO A 68 -10.27 15.10 -0.99
C PRO A 68 -11.30 14.00 -1.31
N GLY A 69 -11.17 13.38 -2.49
CA GLY A 69 -12.15 12.43 -3.03
C GLY A 69 -12.93 12.92 -4.26
N GLY A 70 -12.75 14.18 -4.66
CA GLY A 70 -13.25 14.70 -5.92
C GLY A 70 -12.50 14.09 -7.11
N ARG A 71 -13.04 13.03 -7.69
CA ARG A 71 -12.71 12.65 -9.06
C ARG A 71 -13.25 13.78 -9.94
N SER A 72 -12.36 14.50 -10.65
CA SER A 72 -12.80 15.31 -11.79
C SER A 72 -13.59 14.41 -12.75
N PRO A 73 -14.69 14.87 -13.36
CA PRO A 73 -15.33 14.09 -14.42
C PRO A 73 -14.33 13.71 -15.51
#